data_AF-A0A952LE87-F1
#
_entry.id   AF-A0A952LE87-F1
#
_cell.length_a   1.000
_cell.length_b   1.000
_cell.length_c   1.000
_cell.angle_alpha   90.00
_cell.angle_beta   90.00
_cell.angle_gamma   90.00
#
_symmetry.space_group_name_H-M   'P 1'
#
loop_
_entity.id
_entity.type
_entity.pdbx_description
1 polymer ?
#
loop_
_entity_poly.entity_id
_entity_poly.type
_entity_poly.pdbx_seq_one_letter_code
_entity_poly.pdbx_strand_id
1 'polypeptide(L)'
;MKPIVVAAVLSIVLPAAAFAGPASNAVKFFYVPDVKFEGDAKYRDRFTDPVTKLFDLNDKATKNNPDEVACLDFDPGLDAQDFDQKTLAKTLKLAETVNGDTAEVTATFNLFPEADDSKREMVWSLKKLDGKWKVADIASKTSNWTLSALECMPDKAPQ
;
A
#
# COMPACT_ATOMS: atom_id res chain seq x y z
N MET A 1 9.43 -28.48 57.12
CA MET A 1 8.80 -27.39 56.32
C MET A 1 9.79 -27.01 55.24
N LYS A 2 9.48 -27.26 53.96
CA LYS A 2 10.36 -26.91 52.81
C LYS A 2 9.68 -25.76 52.05
N PRO A 3 10.38 -24.66 51.75
CA PRO A 3 9.80 -23.58 50.98
C PRO A 3 9.80 -23.98 49.49
N ILE A 4 8.64 -23.87 48.85
CA ILE A 4 8.51 -23.97 47.40
C ILE A 4 8.75 -22.57 46.86
N VAL A 5 9.84 -22.39 46.11
CA VAL A 5 10.12 -21.16 45.37
C VAL A 5 9.41 -21.26 44.03
N VAL A 6 8.35 -20.46 43.85
CA VAL A 6 7.67 -20.29 42.57
C VAL A 6 8.46 -19.24 41.78
N ALA A 7 9.20 -19.67 40.76
CA ALA A 7 9.84 -18.77 39.81
C ALA A 7 8.81 -18.32 38.77
N ALA A 8 8.34 -17.07 38.89
CA ALA A 8 7.52 -16.44 37.87
C ALA A 8 8.41 -16.03 36.68
N VAL A 9 8.24 -16.69 35.54
CA VAL A 9 8.89 -16.32 34.29
C VAL A 9 8.08 -15.18 33.67
N LEU A 10 8.57 -13.93 33.80
CA LEU A 10 8.04 -12.80 33.04
C LEU A 10 8.54 -12.91 31.60
N SER A 11 7.66 -13.33 30.68
CA SER A 11 7.91 -13.23 29.24
C SER A 11 7.83 -11.76 28.81
N ILE A 12 8.99 -11.12 28.64
CA ILE A 12 9.08 -9.79 28.05
C ILE A 12 8.86 -9.96 26.54
N VAL A 13 7.65 -9.65 26.07
CA VAL A 13 7.37 -9.52 24.63
C VAL A 13 7.97 -8.19 24.18
N LEU A 14 9.19 -8.22 23.66
CA LEU A 14 9.79 -7.06 23.02
C LEU A 14 9.05 -6.84 21.68
N PRO A 15 8.55 -5.62 21.38
CA PRO A 15 8.04 -5.31 20.06
C PRO A 15 9.19 -5.49 19.07
N ALA A 16 8.99 -6.35 18.06
CA ALA A 16 9.94 -6.48 16.97
C ALA A 16 10.09 -5.10 16.32
N ALA A 17 11.31 -4.57 16.32
CA ALA A 17 11.61 -3.32 15.63
C ALA A 17 11.26 -3.51 14.14
N ALA A 18 10.35 -2.68 13.65
CA ALA A 18 9.84 -2.65 12.28
C ALA A 18 10.94 -2.21 11.30
N PHE A 19 11.80 -3.14 10.91
CA PHE A 19 12.79 -2.94 9.85
C PHE A 19 12.26 -3.46 8.51
N ALA A 20 12.58 -2.76 7.42
CA ALA A 20 12.17 -3.18 6.09
C ALA A 20 12.67 -4.60 5.75
N GLY A 21 11.75 -5.51 5.44
CA GLY A 21 11.98 -6.91 5.15
C GLY A 21 11.24 -7.37 3.88
N PRO A 22 10.94 -8.68 3.74
CA PRO A 22 10.32 -9.22 2.52
C PRO A 22 8.97 -8.60 2.16
N ALA A 23 8.16 -8.18 3.13
CA ALA A 23 6.89 -7.51 2.86
C ALA A 23 7.14 -6.11 2.29
N SER A 24 8.07 -5.36 2.89
CA SER A 24 8.51 -4.05 2.40
C SER A 24 9.10 -4.13 1.00
N ASN A 25 9.79 -5.22 0.64
CA ASN A 25 10.30 -5.39 -0.73
C ASN A 25 9.18 -5.50 -1.77
N ALA A 26 8.04 -6.11 -1.42
CA ALA A 26 6.88 -6.18 -2.30
C ALA A 26 6.28 -4.79 -2.57
N VAL A 27 6.27 -3.92 -1.55
CA VAL A 27 5.81 -2.53 -1.65
C VAL A 27 6.84 -1.63 -2.33
N LYS A 28 8.12 -1.75 -1.98
CA LYS A 28 9.23 -0.98 -2.55
C LYS A 28 9.29 -1.06 -4.08
N PHE A 29 8.88 -2.20 -4.63
CA PHE A 29 8.75 -2.41 -6.07
C PHE A 29 7.97 -1.29 -6.77
N PHE A 30 6.91 -0.75 -6.15
CA PHE A 30 6.06 0.28 -6.74
C PHE A 30 6.66 1.68 -6.68
N TYR A 31 7.69 1.90 -5.86
CA TYR A 31 8.29 3.22 -5.67
C TYR A 31 9.63 3.42 -6.39
N VAL A 32 10.47 2.37 -6.48
CA VAL A 32 11.85 2.49 -6.98
C VAL A 32 12.26 1.31 -7.87
N PRO A 33 13.19 1.50 -8.84
CA PRO A 33 13.88 2.76 -9.19
C PRO A 33 12.98 3.83 -9.80
N ASP A 34 11.87 3.41 -10.39
CA ASP A 34 10.82 4.27 -10.97
C ASP A 34 9.46 3.85 -10.41
N VAL A 35 8.59 4.83 -10.17
CA VAL A 35 7.20 4.58 -9.77
C VAL A 35 6.49 3.74 -10.81
N LYS A 36 5.63 2.82 -10.34
CA LYS A 36 4.84 1.92 -11.16
C LYS A 36 3.39 2.06 -10.76
N PHE A 37 2.56 2.48 -11.71
CA PHE A 37 1.14 2.63 -11.48
C PHE A 37 0.49 1.29 -11.10
N GLU A 38 -0.13 1.21 -9.93
CA GLU A 38 -0.68 -0.02 -9.37
C GLU A 38 -1.84 -0.59 -10.20
N GLY A 39 -2.59 0.29 -10.86
CA GLY A 39 -3.71 -0.07 -11.73
C GLY A 39 -3.30 -0.74 -13.04
N ASP A 40 -2.01 -0.72 -13.42
CA ASP A 40 -1.54 -1.35 -14.65
C ASP A 40 -1.81 -2.88 -14.63
N ALA A 41 -2.47 -3.39 -15.67
CA ALA A 41 -2.84 -4.80 -15.79
C ALA A 41 -1.66 -5.79 -15.65
N LYS A 42 -0.44 -5.39 -16.03
CA LYS A 42 0.79 -6.21 -15.90
C LYS A 42 1.19 -6.48 -14.44
N TYR A 43 0.66 -5.73 -13.46
CA TYR A 43 0.94 -5.91 -12.03
C TYR A 43 -0.17 -6.64 -11.28
N ARG A 44 -1.21 -7.11 -11.98
CA ARG A 44 -2.39 -7.68 -11.33
C ARG A 44 -2.10 -8.90 -10.47
N ASP A 45 -1.06 -9.66 -10.79
CA ASP A 45 -0.61 -10.82 -10.02
C ASP A 45 -0.02 -10.47 -8.65
N ARG A 46 0.33 -9.19 -8.43
CA ARG A 46 0.84 -8.66 -7.15
C ARG A 46 -0.26 -8.28 -6.17
N PHE A 47 -1.51 -8.25 -6.62
CA PHE A 47 -2.66 -7.86 -5.81
C PHE A 47 -3.56 -9.06 -5.49
N THR A 48 -4.48 -8.83 -4.56
CA THR A 48 -5.56 -9.75 -4.20
C THR A 48 -6.88 -8.98 -4.11
N ASP A 49 -7.99 -9.71 -4.02
CA ASP A 49 -9.28 -9.10 -3.71
C ASP A 49 -9.23 -8.40 -2.33
N PRO A 50 -9.91 -7.25 -2.17
CA PRO A 50 -10.85 -6.62 -3.13
C PRO A 50 -10.22 -5.72 -4.20
N VAL A 51 -8.94 -5.34 -4.10
CA VAL A 51 -8.30 -4.36 -5.01
C VAL A 51 -8.33 -4.81 -6.47
N THR A 52 -8.11 -6.10 -6.74
CA THR A 52 -8.22 -6.63 -8.11
C THR A 52 -9.59 -6.38 -8.74
N LYS A 53 -10.68 -6.47 -7.98
CA LYS A 53 -12.02 -6.16 -8.51
C LYS A 53 -12.20 -4.69 -8.84
N LEU A 54 -11.64 -3.79 -8.03
CA LEU A 54 -11.66 -2.36 -8.32
C LEU A 54 -10.93 -2.05 -9.62
N PHE A 55 -9.74 -2.63 -9.83
CA PHE A 55 -8.99 -2.46 -11.07
C PHE A 55 -9.78 -3.00 -12.27
N ASP A 56 -10.50 -4.13 -12.15
CA ASP A 56 -11.36 -4.63 -13.23
C ASP A 56 -12.51 -3.66 -13.56
N LEU A 57 -13.06 -2.99 -12.55
CA LEU A 57 -14.10 -1.98 -12.75
C LEU A 57 -13.51 -0.73 -13.41
N ASN A 58 -12.31 -0.31 -13.01
CA ASN A 58 -11.61 0.82 -13.62
C ASN A 58 -11.31 0.56 -15.10
N ASP A 59 -10.78 -0.62 -15.43
CA ASP A 59 -10.49 -1.02 -16.81
C ASP A 59 -11.76 -1.02 -17.69
N LYS A 60 -12.90 -1.46 -17.12
CA LYS A 60 -14.20 -1.39 -17.79
C LYS A 60 -14.67 0.05 -17.99
N ALA A 61 -14.52 0.90 -16.98
CA ALA A 61 -14.88 2.32 -17.08
C ALA A 61 -14.10 3.00 -18.22
N THR A 62 -12.78 2.82 -18.28
CA THR A 62 -11.93 3.34 -19.36
C THR A 62 -12.37 2.82 -20.73
N LYS A 63 -12.76 1.55 -20.83
CA LYS A 63 -13.20 0.96 -22.09
C LYS A 63 -14.58 1.48 -22.53
N ASN A 64 -15.50 1.63 -21.58
CA ASN A 64 -16.89 2.03 -21.84
C ASN A 64 -16.98 3.53 -22.17
N ASN A 65 -16.18 4.35 -21.48
CA ASN A 65 -16.19 5.81 -21.57
C ASN A 65 -14.76 6.34 -21.81
N PRO A 66 -14.17 6.14 -23.01
CA PRO A 66 -12.76 6.48 -23.28
C PRO A 66 -12.46 7.98 -23.23
N ASP A 67 -13.48 8.84 -23.36
CA ASP A 67 -13.36 10.29 -23.28
C ASP A 67 -13.54 10.82 -21.84
N GLU A 68 -13.82 9.94 -20.87
CA GLU A 68 -14.02 10.29 -19.46
C GLU A 68 -12.85 9.81 -18.59
N VAL A 69 -12.68 10.48 -17.47
CA VAL A 69 -11.71 10.06 -16.45
C VAL A 69 -12.27 8.83 -15.74
N ALA A 70 -11.49 7.75 -15.73
CA ALA A 70 -11.86 6.52 -15.03
C ALA A 70 -11.83 6.71 -13.50
N CYS A 71 -12.20 5.66 -12.76
CA CYS A 71 -12.31 5.71 -11.31
C CYS A 71 -10.98 5.98 -10.59
N LEU A 72 -9.87 5.60 -11.19
CA LEU A 72 -8.52 5.85 -10.71
C LEU A 72 -7.88 6.94 -11.57
N ASP A 73 -7.98 8.18 -11.10
CA ASP A 73 -7.44 9.38 -11.74
C ASP A 73 -6.16 9.89 -11.05
N PHE A 74 -5.57 9.08 -10.16
CA PHE A 74 -4.34 9.35 -9.44
C PHE A 74 -3.59 8.03 -9.19
N ASP A 75 -2.31 8.10 -8.84
CA ASP A 75 -1.51 6.93 -8.43
C ASP A 75 -1.82 6.56 -6.98
N PRO A 76 -2.45 5.39 -6.70
CA PRO A 76 -2.83 5.01 -5.35
C PRO A 76 -1.68 4.90 -4.38
N GLY A 77 -0.50 4.44 -4.81
CA GLY A 77 0.68 4.34 -3.96
C GLY A 77 1.27 5.70 -3.60
N LEU A 78 0.99 6.73 -4.39
CA LEU A 78 1.46 8.09 -4.17
C LEU A 78 0.46 9.01 -3.48
N ASP A 79 -0.85 8.73 -3.62
CA ASP A 79 -1.91 9.68 -3.25
C ASP A 79 -1.67 11.05 -3.93
N ALA A 80 -1.39 10.99 -5.24
CA ALA A 80 -1.07 12.12 -6.10
C ALA A 80 -1.13 11.76 -7.59
N GLN A 81 -1.19 12.79 -8.45
CA GLN A 81 -1.05 12.66 -9.91
C GLN A 81 0.36 13.01 -10.42
N ASP A 82 1.13 13.78 -9.64
CA ASP A 82 2.45 14.26 -10.02
C ASP A 82 3.42 14.21 -8.83
N PHE A 83 4.71 14.02 -9.13
CA PHE A 83 5.77 13.83 -8.15
C PHE A 83 7.17 14.01 -8.79
N ASP A 84 8.17 14.33 -7.98
CA ASP A 84 9.59 14.25 -8.36
C ASP A 84 10.19 12.91 -7.94
N GLN A 85 10.50 12.04 -8.91
CA GLN A 85 11.07 10.70 -8.67
C GLN A 85 12.34 10.74 -7.80
N LYS A 86 13.20 11.76 -7.97
CA LYS A 86 14.44 11.88 -7.18
C LYS A 86 14.15 12.17 -5.72
N THR A 87 13.23 13.08 -5.44
CA THR A 87 12.82 13.43 -4.08
C THR A 87 12.13 12.26 -3.42
N LEU A 88 11.19 11.61 -4.10
CA LEU A 88 10.52 10.42 -3.59
C LEU A 88 11.54 9.34 -3.24
N ALA A 89 12.42 8.96 -4.17
CA ALA A 89 13.40 7.90 -3.95
C ALA A 89 14.37 8.23 -2.80
N LYS A 90 14.76 9.50 -2.65
CA LYS A 90 15.66 9.96 -1.58
C LYS A 90 14.98 9.95 -0.20
N THR A 91 13.68 10.21 -0.15
CA THR A 91 12.94 10.40 1.10
C THR A 91 12.15 9.16 1.54
N LEU A 92 11.97 8.18 0.65
CA LEU A 92 11.26 6.94 0.92
C LEU A 92 11.82 6.19 2.13
N LYS A 93 10.96 5.99 3.12
CA LYS A 93 11.17 5.12 4.27
C LYS A 93 10.05 4.09 4.31
N LEU A 94 10.44 2.84 4.53
CA LEU A 94 9.51 1.72 4.70
C LEU A 94 9.67 1.14 6.10
N ALA A 95 8.57 0.89 6.76
CA ALA A 95 8.49 0.14 8.00
C ALA A 95 7.43 -0.96 7.84
N GLU A 96 7.68 -2.15 8.37
CA GLU A 96 6.73 -3.26 8.30
C GLU A 96 6.39 -3.86 9.66
N THR A 97 5.15 -4.30 9.81
CA THR A 97 4.69 -5.16 10.89
C THR A 97 4.17 -6.45 10.28
N VAL A 98 4.78 -7.58 10.61
CA VAL A 98 4.41 -8.90 10.09
C VAL A 98 3.73 -9.72 11.17
N ASN A 99 2.57 -10.31 10.84
CA ASN A 99 1.82 -11.21 11.71
C ASN A 99 1.38 -12.45 10.91
N GLY A 100 2.16 -13.52 11.02
CA GLY A 100 1.94 -14.76 10.27
C GLY A 100 1.94 -14.51 8.75
N ASP A 101 0.80 -14.78 8.12
CA ASP A 101 0.58 -14.60 6.67
C ASP A 101 -0.04 -13.24 6.32
N THR A 102 -0.02 -12.28 7.25
CA THR A 102 -0.44 -10.88 7.01
C THR A 102 0.69 -9.93 7.36
N ALA A 103 0.74 -8.79 6.69
CA ALA A 103 1.65 -7.71 7.04
C ALA A 103 1.03 -6.35 6.73
N GLU A 104 1.48 -5.34 7.46
CA GLU A 104 1.27 -3.94 7.12
C GLU A 104 2.62 -3.31 6.81
N VAL A 105 2.72 -2.56 5.72
CA VAL A 105 3.90 -1.78 5.37
C VAL A 105 3.52 -0.32 5.28
N THR A 106 4.13 0.51 6.11
CA THR A 106 4.00 1.97 6.04
C THR A 106 5.09 2.54 5.17
N ALA A 107 4.72 3.24 4.10
CA ALA A 107 5.61 4.04 3.27
C ALA A 107 5.46 5.53 3.61
N THR A 108 6.58 6.17 3.95
CA THR A 108 6.63 7.62 4.15
C THR A 108 7.65 8.25 3.22
N PHE A 109 7.26 9.31 2.52
CA PHE A 109 8.08 10.00 1.52
C PHE A 109 7.57 11.42 1.31
N ASN A 110 8.32 12.23 0.58
CA ASN A 110 7.88 13.51 0.04
C ASN A 110 7.72 13.40 -1.47
N LEU A 111 6.67 14.01 -2.01
CA LEU A 111 6.46 14.13 -3.46
C LEU A 111 7.42 15.15 -4.09
N PHE A 112 7.75 16.23 -3.37
CA PHE A 112 8.55 17.36 -3.85
C PHE A 112 9.50 17.89 -2.74
N PRO A 113 10.61 18.55 -3.09
CA PRO A 113 11.68 18.85 -2.14
C PRO A 113 11.36 19.92 -1.09
N GLU A 114 10.42 20.84 -1.35
CA GLU A 114 10.16 22.02 -0.50
C GLU A 114 8.67 22.39 -0.42
N ALA A 115 7.80 21.42 -0.15
CA ALA A 115 6.37 21.66 -0.03
C ALA A 115 5.81 20.94 1.21
N ASP A 116 5.20 21.69 2.13
CA ASP A 116 4.69 21.14 3.39
C ASP A 116 3.57 20.12 3.17
N ASP A 117 2.79 20.28 2.09
CA ASP A 117 1.74 19.37 1.64
C ASP A 117 2.28 18.21 0.78
N SER A 118 3.59 18.09 0.57
CA SER A 118 4.20 17.02 -0.21
C SER A 118 4.41 15.71 0.56
N LYS A 119 4.36 15.76 1.89
CA LYS A 119 4.58 14.57 2.72
C LYS A 119 3.42 13.59 2.53
N ARG A 120 3.77 12.32 2.35
CA ARG A 120 2.82 11.20 2.24
C ARG A 120 3.12 10.14 3.28
N GLU A 121 2.04 9.58 3.80
CA GLU A 121 2.05 8.39 4.65
C GLU A 121 1.02 7.41 4.12
N MET A 122 1.53 6.35 3.49
CA MET A 122 0.75 5.34 2.80
C MET A 122 0.87 4.03 3.55
N VAL A 123 -0.24 3.33 3.72
CA VAL A 123 -0.30 2.05 4.41
C VAL A 123 -0.72 0.99 3.41
N TRP A 124 0.14 0.00 3.23
CA TRP A 124 -0.07 -1.14 2.37
C TRP A 124 -0.41 -2.35 3.23
N SER A 125 -1.60 -2.91 3.03
CA SER A 125 -1.99 -4.19 3.63
C SER A 125 -1.53 -5.32 2.72
N LEU A 126 -0.88 -6.34 3.26
CA LEU A 126 -0.39 -7.49 2.51
C LEU A 126 -0.87 -8.81 3.08
N LYS A 127 -1.02 -9.79 2.19
CA LYS A 127 -1.26 -11.20 2.49
C LYS A 127 -0.20 -12.06 1.85
N LYS A 128 0.23 -13.11 2.55
CA LYS A 128 1.16 -14.10 2.04
C LYS A 128 0.37 -15.24 1.40
N LEU A 129 0.52 -15.42 0.10
CA LEU A 129 -0.10 -16.49 -0.67
C LEU A 129 0.99 -17.27 -1.41
N ASP A 130 1.02 -18.59 -1.23
CA ASP A 130 2.05 -19.48 -1.81
C ASP A 130 3.47 -18.99 -1.56
N GLY A 131 3.72 -18.49 -0.33
CA GLY A 131 5.00 -17.96 0.09
C GLY A 131 5.35 -16.55 -0.43
N LYS A 132 4.48 -15.91 -1.23
CA LYS A 132 4.69 -14.59 -1.81
C LYS A 132 3.79 -13.54 -1.14
N TRP A 133 4.36 -12.39 -0.81
CA TRP A 133 3.58 -11.25 -0.34
C TRP A 133 2.86 -10.59 -1.51
N LYS A 134 1.54 -10.44 -1.37
CA LYS A 134 0.67 -9.73 -2.31
C LYS A 134 -0.06 -8.61 -1.58
N VAL A 135 -0.32 -7.52 -2.28
CA VAL A 135 -1.04 -6.36 -1.77
C VAL A 135 -2.54 -6.69 -1.71
N ALA A 136 -3.11 -6.55 -0.52
CA ALA A 136 -4.54 -6.72 -0.28
C ALA A 136 -5.28 -5.39 -0.31
N ASP A 137 -4.64 -4.30 0.11
CA ASP A 137 -5.21 -2.96 0.06
C ASP A 137 -4.14 -1.87 0.18
N ILE A 138 -4.48 -0.65 -0.20
CA ILE A 138 -3.66 0.56 -0.05
C ILE A 138 -4.52 1.63 0.61
N ALA A 139 -3.98 2.33 1.61
CA ALA A 139 -4.67 3.43 2.27
C ALA A 139 -3.76 4.64 2.40
N SER A 140 -4.30 5.84 2.18
CA SER A 140 -3.62 7.09 2.53
C SER A 140 -4.01 7.49 3.94
N LYS A 141 -3.02 7.58 4.83
CA LYS A 141 -3.20 8.23 6.14
C LYS A 141 -3.25 9.74 5.99
N THR A 142 -2.54 10.29 4.99
CA THR A 142 -2.51 11.72 4.69
C THR A 142 -3.88 12.25 4.29
N SER A 143 -4.58 11.56 3.39
CA SER A 143 -5.84 12.01 2.80
C SER A 143 -7.06 11.19 3.26
N ASN A 144 -6.86 10.27 4.21
CA ASN A 144 -7.91 9.48 4.86
C ASN A 144 -8.84 8.73 3.88
N TRP A 145 -8.25 7.93 2.98
CA TRP A 145 -8.99 7.04 2.08
C TRP A 145 -8.36 5.65 2.03
N THR A 146 -9.12 4.67 1.53
CA THR A 146 -8.65 3.29 1.29
C THR A 146 -9.10 2.86 -0.10
N LEU A 147 -8.18 2.25 -0.86
CA LEU A 147 -8.34 1.98 -2.29
C LEU A 147 -9.58 1.15 -2.54
N SER A 148 -9.74 0.04 -1.81
CA SER A 148 -10.89 -0.85 -1.97
C SER A 148 -12.25 -0.22 -1.64
N ALA A 149 -12.26 0.91 -0.92
CA ALA A 149 -13.47 1.63 -0.56
C ALA A 149 -13.85 2.71 -1.60
N LEU A 150 -13.01 2.94 -2.61
CA LEU A 150 -13.35 3.86 -3.71
C LEU A 150 -14.51 3.27 -4.53
N GLU A 151 -15.53 4.09 -4.75
CA GLU A 151 -16.66 3.71 -5.59
C GLU A 151 -16.25 3.80 -7.07
N CYS A 152 -16.34 2.69 -7.78
CA CYS A 152 -16.11 2.64 -9.22
C CYS A 152 -17.34 2.12 -9.95
N MET A 153 -17.93 2.97 -10.80
CA MET A 153 -19.15 2.66 -11.55
C MET A 153 -18.83 2.68 -13.05
N PRO A 154 -18.59 1.52 -13.69
CA PRO A 154 -18.14 1.45 -15.08
C PRO A 154 -19.19 1.84 -16.12
N ASP A 155 -20.45 2.00 -15.69
CA ASP A 155 -21.59 2.30 -16.56
C ASP A 155 -22.26 3.64 -16.20
N LYS A 156 -21.61 4.51 -15.42
CA LYS A 156 -22.14 5.87 -15.20
C LYS A 156 -22.25 6.55 -16.58
N ALA A 157 -23.48 6.77 -17.03
CA ALA A 157 -23.76 7.59 -18.20
C ALA A 157 -23.45 9.06 -17.86
N PRO A 158 -23.00 9.87 -18.84
CA PRO A 158 -22.85 11.30 -18.64
C PRO A 158 -24.21 11.91 -18.23
N GLN A 159 -24.18 12.77 -17.20
CA GLN A 159 -25.32 13.64 -16.86
C GLN A 159 -25.36 14.86 -17.78
#